data_AF-A0ABD3DXT5-F1
#
_entry.id   AF-A0ABD3DXT5-F1
#
_cell.length_a   1.000
_cell.length_b   1.000
_cell.length_c   1.000
_cell.angle_alpha   90.00
_cell.angle_beta   90.00
_cell.angle_gamma   90.00
#
_symmetry.space_group_name_H-M   'P 1'
#
loop_
_entity.id
_entity.type
_entity.pdbx_description
1 polymer ?
#
loop_
_entity_poly.entity_id
_entity_poly.type
_entity_poly.pdbx_seq_one_letter_code
_entity_poly.pdbx_strand_id
1 'polypeptide(L)'
;MPNCNGPGAACHDPRFIGGDGIVFYFHGKSNENFALVSDLNLHINARFIGLRPAGRQRDFTWIQALGILSGSHSFSVEATKAEKWDDQTDHLKFIHEGRELALYPSVWTSSDDKLKVERTSVTNSILISLRGVVDISINVVPITKEDDRVHNYRIPSDDCFAHLEVQFRFYGLSSKVEGIIGRTYQPDFVNPAKPGVAMSVVGGEDKYGTSSLFATDCKLCGAFDVAKNEEEDDDEGLLVEPVESTVDCSGGFNNSGNGIVCRK
;
A
#
# COMPACT_ATOMS: atom_id res chain seq x y z
N MET A 1 -10.19 -6.13 -8.10
CA MET A 1 -8.86 -6.38 -8.68
C MET A 1 -8.05 -5.09 -8.70
N PRO A 2 -6.73 -5.16 -8.49
CA PRO A 2 -5.83 -4.00 -8.58
C PRO A 2 -5.89 -3.32 -9.95
N ASN A 3 -5.77 -1.98 -9.98
CA ASN A 3 -5.56 -1.23 -11.22
C ASN A 3 -4.06 -0.97 -11.40
N CYS A 4 -3.33 -1.84 -12.09
CA CYS A 4 -1.89 -1.69 -12.23
C CYS A 4 -1.43 -0.45 -13.01
N ASN A 5 -2.35 0.36 -13.56
CA ASN A 5 -2.05 1.59 -14.30
C ASN A 5 -2.48 2.88 -13.57
N GLY A 6 -2.95 2.78 -12.32
CA GLY A 6 -3.36 3.92 -11.50
C GLY A 6 -2.30 4.39 -10.50
N PRO A 7 -2.38 5.64 -10.00
CA PRO A 7 -1.57 6.10 -8.87
C PRO A 7 -1.73 5.19 -7.66
N GLY A 8 -0.63 4.84 -7.00
CA GLY A 8 -0.61 3.88 -5.89
C GLY A 8 -0.42 2.42 -6.31
N ALA A 9 -0.24 2.14 -7.61
CA ALA A 9 0.01 0.78 -8.08
C ALA A 9 1.44 0.31 -7.77
N ALA A 10 1.57 -0.97 -7.41
CA ALA A 10 2.81 -1.73 -7.29
C ALA A 10 2.57 -3.12 -7.90
N CYS A 11 2.90 -3.29 -9.17
CA CYS A 11 2.64 -4.51 -9.95
C CYS A 11 3.87 -4.89 -10.78
N HIS A 12 3.85 -6.08 -11.41
CA HIS A 12 4.95 -6.57 -12.25
C HIS A 12 6.28 -6.67 -11.46
N ASP A 13 7.43 -6.24 -12.01
CA ASP A 13 8.78 -6.59 -11.56
C ASP A 13 9.57 -5.50 -10.77
N PRO A 14 9.11 -5.11 -9.57
CA PRO A 14 7.92 -4.32 -9.39
C PRO A 14 8.06 -2.90 -9.97
N ARG A 15 7.09 -2.56 -10.80
CA ARG A 15 6.79 -1.22 -11.28
C ARG A 15 5.85 -0.55 -10.28
N PHE A 16 6.19 0.68 -9.90
CA PHE A 16 5.38 1.53 -9.05
C PHE A 16 4.83 2.72 -9.83
N ILE A 17 3.66 3.22 -9.41
CA ILE A 17 3.11 4.49 -9.86
C ILE A 17 2.88 5.34 -8.62
N GLY A 18 3.61 6.44 -8.48
CA GLY A 18 3.51 7.32 -7.31
C GLY A 18 2.16 8.02 -7.20
N GLY A 19 1.93 8.69 -6.07
CA GLY A 19 0.78 9.59 -5.87
C GLY A 19 0.76 10.75 -6.86
N ASP A 20 1.93 11.14 -7.36
CA ASP A 20 2.16 12.08 -8.46
C ASP A 20 1.81 11.51 -9.86
N GLY A 21 1.43 10.24 -9.95
CA GLY A 21 1.13 9.54 -11.21
C GLY A 21 2.36 9.14 -12.01
N ILE A 22 3.57 9.33 -11.50
CA ILE A 22 4.82 9.03 -12.20
C ILE A 22 5.18 7.56 -12.01
N VAL A 23 5.51 6.90 -13.12
CA VAL A 23 5.99 5.52 -13.15
C VAL A 23 7.46 5.47 -12.74
N PHE A 24 7.81 4.61 -11.80
CA PHE A 24 9.17 4.32 -11.42
C PHE A 24 9.36 2.85 -11.04
N TYR A 25 10.61 2.40 -10.96
CA TYR A 25 10.94 1.02 -10.62
C TYR A 25 11.78 0.99 -9.36
N PHE A 26 11.54 0.02 -8.50
CA PHE A 26 12.36 -0.24 -7.33
C PHE A 26 12.69 -1.73 -7.31
N HIS A 27 13.97 -2.06 -7.47
CA HIS A 27 14.36 -3.47 -7.56
C HIS A 27 14.35 -4.16 -6.20
N GLY A 28 14.73 -3.48 -5.13
CA GLY A 28 14.96 -4.17 -3.87
C GLY A 28 15.91 -5.36 -4.06
N LYS A 29 15.68 -6.44 -3.29
CA LYS A 29 16.46 -7.68 -3.34
C LYS A 29 15.61 -8.88 -2.96
N SER A 30 15.95 -10.04 -3.49
CA SER A 30 15.27 -11.29 -3.13
C SER A 30 15.42 -11.60 -1.64
N ASN A 31 14.33 -12.01 -1.01
CA ASN A 31 14.22 -12.40 0.39
C ASN A 31 14.45 -11.27 1.42
N GLU A 32 14.48 -10.02 0.99
CA GLU A 32 14.58 -8.85 1.87
C GLU A 32 13.23 -8.12 2.01
N ASN A 33 13.11 -7.27 3.03
CA ASN A 33 11.91 -6.49 3.32
C ASN A 33 12.19 -4.99 3.16
N PHE A 34 11.21 -4.25 2.66
CA PHE A 34 11.33 -2.81 2.47
C PHE A 34 10.03 -2.08 2.84
N ALA A 35 10.14 -0.93 3.47
CA ALA A 35 9.02 -0.05 3.77
C ALA A 35 8.49 0.61 2.49
N LEU A 36 7.27 0.24 2.12
CA LEU A 36 6.52 0.91 1.05
C LEU A 36 5.92 2.21 1.55
N VAL A 37 5.38 2.21 2.77
CA VAL A 37 4.74 3.35 3.43
C VAL A 37 5.13 3.36 4.89
N SER A 38 5.46 4.52 5.43
CA SER A 38 5.62 4.74 6.86
C SER A 38 5.07 6.12 7.21
N ASP A 39 4.02 6.15 8.00
CA ASP A 39 3.35 7.36 8.49
C ASP A 39 3.05 7.22 9.98
N LEU A 40 2.38 8.20 10.59
CA LEU A 40 2.07 8.22 12.03
C LEU A 40 1.35 6.94 12.51
N ASN A 41 0.26 6.59 11.83
CA ASN A 41 -0.66 5.50 12.20
C ASN A 41 -0.66 4.30 11.25
N LEU A 42 0.22 4.33 10.23
CA LEU A 42 0.30 3.29 9.22
C LEU A 42 1.74 2.99 8.86
N HIS A 43 2.14 1.73 8.94
CA HIS A 43 3.41 1.27 8.38
C HIS A 43 3.18 0.01 7.55
N ILE A 44 3.57 0.07 6.27
CA ILE A 44 3.42 -1.03 5.33
C ILE A 44 4.79 -1.42 4.79
N ASN A 45 5.20 -2.64 5.10
CA ASN A 45 6.37 -3.27 4.51
C ASN A 45 5.96 -4.25 3.41
N ALA A 46 6.87 -4.45 2.46
CA ALA A 46 6.78 -5.52 1.48
C ALA A 46 7.98 -6.45 1.58
N ARG A 47 7.72 -7.76 1.55
CA ARG A 47 8.74 -8.78 1.33
C ARG A 47 8.89 -9.03 -0.16
N PHE A 48 10.12 -9.02 -0.65
CA PHE A 48 10.42 -9.26 -2.06
C PHE A 48 10.87 -10.71 -2.24
N ILE A 49 10.32 -11.39 -3.24
CA ILE A 49 10.90 -12.63 -3.81
C ILE A 49 11.70 -12.27 -5.05
N GLY A 50 12.60 -13.15 -5.47
CA GLY A 50 13.35 -12.91 -6.68
C GLY A 50 14.18 -14.08 -7.18
N LEU A 51 14.71 -13.90 -8.38
CA LEU A 51 15.54 -14.85 -9.09
C LEU A 51 16.74 -14.12 -9.69
N ARG A 52 17.94 -14.71 -9.56
CA ARG A 52 19.15 -14.23 -10.24
C ARG A 52 19.68 -15.27 -11.23
N PRO A 53 19.33 -15.16 -12.51
CA PRO A 53 19.94 -16.01 -13.53
C PRO A 53 21.45 -15.81 -13.63
N ALA A 54 22.16 -16.88 -13.96
CA ALA A 54 23.61 -16.85 -14.15
C ALA A 54 24.02 -15.74 -15.13
N GLY A 55 25.01 -14.93 -14.74
CA GLY A 55 25.52 -13.81 -15.53
C GLY A 55 24.82 -12.46 -15.28
N ARG A 56 23.74 -12.40 -14.49
CA ARG A 56 23.16 -11.11 -14.04
C ARG A 56 23.80 -10.62 -12.75
N GLN A 57 23.93 -9.30 -12.66
CA GLN A 57 24.44 -8.60 -11.48
C GLN A 57 23.37 -8.32 -10.42
N ARG A 58 22.08 -8.40 -10.79
CA ARG A 58 20.93 -8.05 -9.96
C ARG A 58 19.84 -9.09 -10.09
N ASP A 59 19.03 -9.18 -9.04
CA ASP A 59 17.83 -10.01 -9.00
C ASP A 59 16.76 -9.40 -9.91
N PHE A 60 15.96 -10.26 -10.54
CA PHE A 60 14.58 -9.94 -10.82
C PHE A 60 13.79 -10.15 -9.54
N THR A 61 12.80 -9.30 -9.30
CA THR A 61 12.08 -9.29 -8.02
C THR A 61 10.62 -8.98 -8.19
N TRP A 62 9.80 -9.49 -7.27
CA TRP A 62 8.38 -9.26 -7.18
C TRP A 62 7.95 -9.17 -5.72
N ILE A 63 6.80 -8.55 -5.44
CA ILE A 63 6.27 -8.44 -4.08
C ILE A 63 5.64 -9.80 -3.70
N GLN A 64 6.17 -10.47 -2.69
CA GLN A 64 5.62 -11.72 -2.18
C GLN A 64 4.57 -11.50 -1.11
N ALA A 65 4.84 -10.58 -0.19
CA ALA A 65 4.01 -10.37 0.98
C ALA A 65 3.95 -8.90 1.35
N LEU A 66 2.86 -8.51 2.00
CA LEU A 66 2.73 -7.23 2.69
C LEU A 66 2.57 -7.47 4.19
N GLY A 67 3.27 -6.67 4.98
CA GLY A 67 3.04 -6.50 6.41
C GLY A 67 2.45 -5.13 6.66
N ILE A 68 1.34 -5.07 7.37
CA ILE A 68 0.59 -3.86 7.69
C ILE A 68 0.58 -3.73 9.21
N LEU A 69 1.07 -2.59 9.69
CA LEU A 69 1.07 -2.20 11.08
C LEU A 69 0.19 -0.96 11.24
N SER A 70 -0.70 -1.00 12.24
CA SER A 70 -1.60 0.10 12.60
C SER A 70 -1.69 0.16 14.12
N GLY A 71 -1.06 1.15 14.75
CA GLY A 71 -0.88 1.15 16.21
C GLY A 71 -0.12 -0.10 16.68
N SER A 72 -0.66 -0.80 17.68
CA SER A 72 -0.12 -2.07 18.16
C SER A 72 -0.57 -3.28 17.34
N HIS A 73 -1.40 -3.08 16.31
CA HIS A 73 -1.95 -4.16 15.51
C HIS A 73 -1.10 -4.54 14.30
N SER A 74 -1.06 -5.84 14.01
CA SER A 74 -0.28 -6.43 12.92
C SER A 74 -1.09 -7.38 12.05
N PHE A 75 -1.00 -7.19 10.74
CA PHE A 75 -1.61 -8.05 9.73
C PHE A 75 -0.65 -8.29 8.57
N SER A 76 -0.61 -9.50 8.03
CA SER A 76 0.09 -9.77 6.77
C SER A 76 -0.73 -10.61 5.82
N VAL A 77 -0.45 -10.40 4.54
CA VAL A 77 -0.92 -11.22 3.43
C VAL A 77 0.30 -11.63 2.59
N GLU A 78 0.37 -12.90 2.19
CA GLU A 78 1.44 -13.43 1.36
C GLU A 78 0.91 -14.30 0.21
N ALA A 79 1.60 -14.23 -0.94
CA ALA A 79 1.46 -15.18 -2.01
C ALA A 79 2.22 -16.48 -1.65
N THR A 80 1.51 -17.61 -1.67
CA THR A 80 2.12 -18.92 -1.40
C THR A 80 2.85 -19.45 -2.63
N LYS A 81 3.98 -20.12 -2.42
CA LYS A 81 4.73 -20.76 -3.52
C LYS A 81 3.85 -21.78 -4.24
N ALA A 82 3.90 -21.78 -5.58
CA ALA A 82 3.24 -22.76 -6.42
C ALA A 82 4.20 -23.23 -7.52
N GLU A 83 4.29 -24.55 -7.74
CA GLU A 83 5.08 -25.12 -8.84
C GLU A 83 4.44 -24.80 -10.20
N LYS A 84 3.12 -25.00 -10.28
CA LYS A 84 2.30 -24.74 -11.45
C LYS A 84 1.14 -23.87 -11.01
N TRP A 85 0.86 -22.86 -11.81
CA TRP A 85 -0.28 -22.00 -11.57
C TRP A 85 -1.60 -22.76 -11.76
N ASP A 86 -2.49 -22.62 -10.78
CA ASP A 86 -3.88 -23.06 -10.82
C ASP A 86 -4.73 -21.92 -10.26
N ASP A 87 -5.60 -21.35 -11.10
CA ASP A 87 -6.43 -20.20 -10.71
C ASP A 87 -7.62 -20.61 -9.82
N GLN A 88 -7.94 -21.91 -9.73
CA GLN A 88 -8.98 -22.44 -8.85
C GLN A 88 -8.47 -22.71 -7.43
N THR A 89 -7.15 -22.70 -7.23
CA THR A 89 -6.53 -22.80 -5.92
C THR A 89 -6.27 -21.40 -5.36
N ASP A 90 -6.55 -21.21 -4.07
CA ASP A 90 -6.24 -19.97 -3.39
C ASP A 90 -4.77 -19.97 -2.96
N HIS A 91 -4.01 -19.00 -3.46
CA HIS A 91 -2.57 -18.83 -3.18
C HIS A 91 -2.31 -17.70 -2.20
N LEU A 92 -3.30 -17.37 -1.36
CA LEU A 92 -3.21 -16.33 -0.35
C LEU A 92 -3.11 -16.96 1.05
N LYS A 93 -2.17 -16.47 1.85
CA LYS A 93 -2.09 -16.78 3.28
C LYS A 93 -2.11 -15.51 4.10
N PHE A 94 -2.82 -15.56 5.22
CA PHE A 94 -3.09 -14.42 6.08
C PHE A 94 -2.61 -14.69 7.50
N ILE A 95 -2.02 -13.68 8.13
CA ILE A 95 -1.63 -13.75 9.54
C ILE A 95 -2.11 -12.45 10.20
N HIS A 96 -2.82 -12.58 11.31
CA HIS A 96 -3.25 -11.47 12.16
C HIS A 96 -2.71 -11.72 13.57
N GLU A 97 -1.96 -10.78 14.12
CA GLU A 97 -1.32 -10.89 15.45
C GLU A 97 -0.55 -12.20 15.65
N GLY A 98 0.24 -12.58 14.63
CA GLY A 98 1.04 -13.80 14.65
C GLY A 98 0.24 -15.11 14.53
N ARG A 99 -1.08 -15.06 14.33
CA ARG A 99 -1.94 -16.23 14.14
C ARG A 99 -2.46 -16.30 12.72
N GLU A 100 -2.43 -17.51 12.15
CA GLU A 100 -3.00 -17.74 10.82
C GLU A 100 -4.50 -17.45 10.83
N LEU A 101 -4.93 -16.67 9.84
CA LEU A 101 -6.33 -16.28 9.67
C LEU A 101 -6.94 -17.03 8.48
N ALA A 102 -7.98 -17.81 8.75
CA ALA A 102 -8.83 -18.35 7.71
C ALA A 102 -9.93 -17.33 7.38
N LEU A 103 -9.93 -16.80 6.15
CA LEU A 103 -10.98 -15.93 5.64
C LEU A 103 -12.23 -16.76 5.27
N TYR A 104 -12.98 -17.13 6.30
CA TYR A 104 -14.32 -17.75 6.19
C TYR A 104 -15.26 -17.19 7.27
N PRO A 105 -16.39 -16.54 6.91
CA PRO A 105 -16.88 -16.26 5.56
C PRO A 105 -15.98 -15.25 4.80
N SER A 106 -16.29 -14.96 3.52
CA SER A 106 -15.51 -14.12 2.59
C SER A 106 -15.14 -12.70 3.06
N VAL A 107 -15.53 -12.32 4.27
CA VAL A 107 -15.20 -11.06 4.93
C VAL A 107 -14.76 -11.37 6.35
N TRP A 108 -13.66 -10.76 6.77
CA TRP A 108 -13.19 -10.74 8.14
C TRP A 108 -12.96 -9.30 8.57
N THR A 109 -13.24 -9.00 9.83
CA THR A 109 -12.98 -7.69 10.43
C THR A 109 -12.26 -7.88 11.76
N SER A 110 -11.32 -7.00 12.07
CA SER A 110 -10.65 -6.95 13.38
C SER A 110 -11.63 -6.62 14.51
N SER A 111 -11.23 -6.91 15.75
CA SER A 111 -12.08 -6.68 16.94
C SER A 111 -12.39 -5.21 17.21
N ASP A 112 -11.55 -4.30 16.72
CA ASP A 112 -11.70 -2.85 16.84
C ASP A 112 -12.42 -2.20 15.64
N ASP A 113 -12.92 -3.00 14.69
CA ASP A 113 -13.63 -2.55 13.48
C ASP A 113 -12.81 -1.60 12.56
N LYS A 114 -11.48 -1.56 12.70
CA LYS A 114 -10.62 -0.71 11.88
C LYS A 114 -10.11 -1.40 10.62
N LEU A 115 -9.75 -2.68 10.73
CA LEU A 115 -9.19 -3.48 9.65
C LEU A 115 -10.24 -4.45 9.13
N LYS A 116 -10.64 -4.27 7.87
CA LYS A 116 -11.53 -5.18 7.16
C LYS A 116 -10.77 -5.85 6.02
N VAL A 117 -10.96 -7.15 5.85
CA VAL A 117 -10.42 -7.93 4.74
C VAL A 117 -11.57 -8.65 4.04
N GLU A 118 -11.73 -8.41 2.75
CA GLU A 118 -12.83 -8.91 1.95
C GLU A 118 -12.32 -9.58 0.68
N ARG A 119 -12.82 -10.77 0.37
CA ARG A 119 -12.59 -11.41 -0.93
C ARG A 119 -13.33 -10.66 -2.02
N THR A 120 -12.62 -10.33 -3.09
CA THR A 120 -13.21 -9.69 -4.30
C THR A 120 -13.36 -10.67 -5.47
N SER A 121 -12.88 -11.91 -5.30
CA SER A 121 -13.07 -13.05 -6.19
C SER A 121 -13.15 -14.33 -5.36
N VAL A 122 -13.45 -15.46 -6.00
CA VAL A 122 -13.47 -16.78 -5.34
C VAL A 122 -12.09 -17.14 -4.77
N THR A 123 -11.03 -16.86 -5.53
CA THR A 123 -9.63 -17.12 -5.18
C THR A 123 -8.77 -15.89 -5.51
N ASN A 124 -7.61 -15.79 -4.85
CA ASN A 124 -6.47 -14.94 -5.23
C ASN A 124 -6.68 -13.42 -5.22
N SER A 125 -7.90 -12.90 -5.03
CA SER A 125 -8.18 -11.46 -5.00
C SER A 125 -8.90 -11.02 -3.73
N ILE A 126 -8.37 -9.97 -3.10
CA ILE A 126 -8.91 -9.38 -1.87
C ILE A 126 -8.86 -7.85 -1.93
N LEU A 127 -9.63 -7.25 -1.03
CA LEU A 127 -9.55 -5.86 -0.63
C LEU A 127 -9.28 -5.82 0.87
N ILE A 128 -8.21 -5.13 1.26
CA ILE A 128 -7.94 -4.79 2.66
C ILE A 128 -8.29 -3.32 2.84
N SER A 129 -9.11 -3.00 3.83
CA SER A 129 -9.52 -1.63 4.14
C SER A 129 -9.13 -1.31 5.58
N LEU A 130 -8.28 -0.30 5.76
CA LEU A 130 -8.03 0.34 7.05
C LEU A 130 -8.86 1.62 7.10
N ARG A 131 -9.87 1.65 7.97
CA ARG A 131 -10.92 2.68 8.02
C ARG A 131 -10.33 4.09 8.01
N GLY A 132 -10.69 4.88 7.00
CA GLY A 132 -10.27 6.28 6.86
C GLY A 132 -8.81 6.50 6.43
N VAL A 133 -8.00 5.44 6.32
CA VAL A 133 -6.57 5.56 6.04
C VAL A 133 -6.22 5.08 4.64
N VAL A 134 -6.50 3.80 4.32
CA VAL A 134 -6.10 3.19 3.05
C VAL A 134 -6.99 2.01 2.66
N ASP A 135 -7.28 1.91 1.37
CA ASP A 135 -7.73 0.68 0.73
C ASP A 135 -6.59 0.04 -0.07
N ILE A 136 -6.43 -1.27 0.03
CA ILE A 136 -5.38 -2.05 -0.61
C ILE A 136 -6.04 -3.19 -1.39
N SER A 137 -6.13 -3.01 -2.71
CA SER A 137 -6.55 -4.09 -3.61
C SER A 137 -5.36 -4.99 -3.91
N ILE A 138 -5.53 -6.30 -3.78
CA ILE A 138 -4.46 -7.28 -4.00
C ILE A 138 -4.97 -8.39 -4.91
N ASN A 139 -4.11 -8.82 -5.83
CA ASN A 139 -4.31 -10.02 -6.63
C ASN A 139 -3.02 -10.85 -6.69
N VAL A 140 -3.12 -12.17 -6.53
CA VAL A 140 -1.98 -13.08 -6.76
C VAL A 140 -1.93 -13.45 -8.22
N VAL A 141 -0.75 -13.34 -8.83
CA VAL A 141 -0.49 -13.72 -10.22
C VAL A 141 0.79 -14.55 -10.33
N PRO A 142 0.89 -15.48 -11.29
CA PRO A 142 2.13 -16.15 -11.61
C PRO A 142 2.96 -15.30 -12.58
N ILE A 143 4.24 -15.66 -12.76
CA ILE A 143 4.97 -15.28 -13.96
C ILE A 143 4.54 -16.22 -15.09
N THR A 144 4.00 -15.67 -16.18
CA THR A 144 3.59 -16.48 -17.31
C THR A 144 4.78 -16.89 -18.18
N LYS A 145 4.61 -17.91 -19.02
CA LYS A 145 5.62 -18.30 -20.01
C LYS A 145 5.95 -17.17 -20.99
N GLU A 146 4.97 -16.32 -21.28
CA GLU A 146 5.18 -15.18 -22.18
C GLU A 146 6.01 -14.09 -21.49
N ASP A 147 5.72 -13.78 -20.21
CA ASP A 147 6.52 -12.85 -19.42
C ASP A 147 7.98 -13.34 -19.31
N ASP A 148 8.16 -14.62 -18.98
CA ASP A 148 9.48 -15.25 -18.92
C ASP A 148 10.24 -15.16 -20.24
N ARG A 149 9.55 -15.37 -21.36
CA ARG A 149 10.14 -15.28 -22.70
C ARG A 149 10.52 -13.84 -23.08
N VAL A 150 9.63 -12.88 -22.80
CA VAL A 150 9.82 -11.46 -23.16
C VAL A 150 10.92 -10.81 -22.33
N HIS A 151 10.95 -11.10 -21.03
CA HIS A 151 11.91 -10.51 -20.09
C HIS A 151 13.15 -11.37 -19.86
N ASN A 152 13.16 -12.61 -20.37
CA ASN A 152 14.23 -13.59 -20.18
C ASN A 152 14.54 -13.78 -18.69
N TYR A 153 13.49 -13.98 -17.89
CA TYR A 153 13.62 -14.23 -16.44
C TYR A 153 14.30 -15.57 -16.17
N ARG A 154 14.13 -16.56 -17.06
CA ARG A 154 14.59 -17.95 -16.94
C ARG A 154 14.01 -18.64 -15.72
N ILE A 155 12.69 -18.53 -15.57
CA ILE A 155 11.95 -19.15 -14.47
C ILE A 155 12.17 -20.68 -14.48
N PRO A 156 12.58 -21.28 -13.35
CA PRO A 156 12.78 -22.72 -13.25
C PRO A 156 11.44 -23.46 -13.32
N SER A 157 11.47 -24.74 -13.67
CA SER A 157 10.23 -25.54 -13.85
C SER A 157 9.52 -25.89 -12.55
N ASP A 158 10.15 -25.68 -11.40
CA ASP A 158 9.66 -26.08 -10.08
C ASP A 158 9.01 -24.91 -9.29
N ASP A 159 8.85 -23.74 -9.90
CA ASP A 159 8.26 -22.55 -9.29
C ASP A 159 7.70 -21.59 -10.35
N CYS A 160 6.46 -21.14 -10.19
CA CYS A 160 5.85 -20.13 -11.06
C CYS A 160 5.99 -18.70 -10.52
N PHE A 161 6.69 -18.50 -9.39
CA PHE A 161 6.93 -17.21 -8.76
C PHE A 161 5.63 -16.42 -8.55
N ALA A 162 4.64 -17.08 -7.92
CA ALA A 162 3.40 -16.42 -7.53
C ALA A 162 3.70 -15.19 -6.65
N HIS A 163 3.14 -14.04 -7.01
CA HIS A 163 3.42 -12.75 -6.39
C HIS A 163 2.20 -11.84 -6.37
N LEU A 164 2.27 -10.77 -5.60
CA LEU A 164 1.22 -9.80 -5.41
C LEU A 164 1.31 -8.68 -6.44
N GLU A 165 0.21 -8.45 -7.13
CA GLU A 165 -0.13 -7.15 -7.71
C GLU A 165 -0.93 -6.36 -6.69
N VAL A 166 -0.52 -5.13 -6.42
CA VAL A 166 -1.07 -4.30 -5.34
C VAL A 166 -1.47 -2.94 -5.88
N GLN A 167 -2.61 -2.44 -5.42
CA GLN A 167 -3.04 -1.07 -5.66
C GLN A 167 -3.45 -0.45 -4.32
N PHE A 168 -2.71 0.57 -3.90
CA PHE A 168 -3.03 1.38 -2.72
C PHE A 168 -3.91 2.56 -3.10
N ARG A 169 -4.93 2.85 -2.30
CA ARG A 169 -5.72 4.07 -2.38
C ARG A 169 -5.75 4.71 -1.01
N PHE A 170 -4.92 5.72 -0.83
CA PHE A 170 -4.77 6.42 0.44
C PHE A 170 -5.80 7.55 0.58
N TYR A 171 -6.26 7.76 1.81
CA TYR A 171 -7.23 8.79 2.17
C TYR A 171 -6.72 9.71 3.29
N GLY A 172 -5.83 9.22 4.15
CA GLY A 172 -5.43 9.91 5.38
C GLY A 172 -3.92 9.93 5.64
N LEU A 173 -3.09 10.08 4.59
CA LEU A 173 -1.65 10.24 4.79
C LEU A 173 -1.29 11.65 5.27
N SER A 174 -0.35 11.74 6.21
CA SER A 174 0.23 13.00 6.67
C SER A 174 1.21 13.57 5.65
N SER A 175 1.55 14.85 5.79
CA SER A 175 2.59 15.48 4.97
C SER A 175 4.00 14.95 5.23
N LYS A 176 4.19 14.09 6.23
CA LYS A 176 5.48 13.49 6.61
C LYS A 176 5.59 12.01 6.24
N VAL A 177 4.62 11.48 5.48
CA VAL A 177 4.62 10.08 5.03
C VAL A 177 5.92 9.74 4.29
N GLU A 178 6.60 8.69 4.71
CA GLU A 178 7.82 8.16 4.08
C GLU A 178 7.58 6.78 3.46
N GLY A 179 8.64 6.21 2.89
CA GLY A 179 8.61 4.89 2.24
C GLY A 179 8.77 4.98 0.73
N ILE A 180 9.00 3.84 0.08
CA ILE A 180 9.29 3.76 -1.36
C ILE A 180 8.20 4.45 -2.20
N ILE A 181 6.94 4.14 -1.94
CA ILE A 181 5.78 4.77 -2.59
C ILE A 181 5.18 5.88 -1.72
N GLY A 182 5.20 5.74 -0.39
CA GLY A 182 4.62 6.70 0.54
C GLY A 182 5.14 8.12 0.33
N ARG A 183 6.46 8.29 0.21
CA ARG A 183 7.08 9.61 -0.03
C ARG A 183 6.54 10.35 -1.26
N THR A 184 6.02 9.64 -2.25
CA THR A 184 5.47 10.25 -3.48
C THR A 184 4.16 11.01 -3.25
N TYR A 185 3.59 10.88 -2.05
CA TYR A 185 2.40 11.61 -1.61
C TYR A 185 2.74 12.86 -0.78
N GLN A 186 4.02 13.12 -0.46
CA GLN A 186 4.40 14.35 0.22
C GLN A 186 4.20 15.56 -0.71
N PRO A 187 3.70 16.71 -0.21
CA PRO A 187 3.41 17.90 -1.03
C PRO A 187 4.63 18.48 -1.77
N ASP A 188 5.82 18.34 -1.20
CA ASP A 188 7.09 18.86 -1.71
C ASP A 188 7.98 17.79 -2.34
N PHE A 189 7.46 16.56 -2.52
CA PHE A 189 8.21 15.50 -3.15
C PHE A 189 8.50 15.81 -4.62
N VAL A 190 9.80 15.78 -4.97
CA VAL A 190 10.25 15.87 -6.35
C VAL A 190 10.72 14.50 -6.79
N ASN A 191 9.99 13.90 -7.72
CA ASN A 191 10.29 12.56 -8.19
C ASN A 191 11.64 12.53 -8.93
N PRO A 192 12.62 11.73 -8.48
CA PRO A 192 13.92 11.62 -9.14
C PRO A 192 13.86 10.77 -10.43
N ALA A 193 12.72 10.11 -10.71
CA ALA A 193 12.55 9.33 -11.92
C ALA A 193 12.70 10.23 -13.15
N LYS A 194 13.59 9.84 -14.07
CA LYS A 194 13.94 10.66 -15.22
C LYS A 194 12.86 10.55 -16.29
N PRO A 195 12.22 11.66 -16.70
CA PRO A 195 11.28 11.64 -17.81
C PRO A 195 11.94 11.09 -19.09
N GLY A 196 11.23 10.23 -19.82
CA GLY A 196 11.70 9.66 -21.08
C GLY A 196 12.73 8.53 -20.96
N VAL A 197 13.17 8.17 -19.75
CA VAL A 197 13.99 6.97 -19.52
C VAL A 197 13.08 5.77 -19.34
N ALA A 198 13.23 4.78 -20.22
CA ALA A 198 12.56 3.50 -20.07
C ALA A 198 13.00 2.85 -18.76
N MET A 199 12.03 2.43 -17.94
CA MET A 199 12.26 1.81 -16.63
C MET A 199 13.17 2.63 -15.71
N SER A 200 12.76 3.85 -15.37
CA SER A 200 13.51 4.69 -14.44
C SER A 200 13.53 4.08 -13.04
N VAL A 201 14.67 3.47 -12.69
CA VAL A 201 14.89 2.87 -11.38
C VAL A 201 15.21 3.95 -10.35
N VAL A 202 14.43 4.00 -9.29
CA VAL A 202 14.65 4.86 -8.14
C VAL A 202 15.16 3.99 -7.00
N GLY A 203 16.41 4.24 -6.57
CA GLY A 203 17.01 3.52 -5.45
C GLY A 203 16.37 3.89 -4.10
N GLY A 204 16.90 3.27 -3.05
CA GLY A 204 16.44 3.49 -1.67
C GLY A 204 16.54 2.24 -0.80
N GLU A 205 17.17 1.18 -1.30
CA GLU A 205 17.34 -0.10 -0.62
C GLU A 205 18.04 0.08 0.75
N ASP A 206 19.01 0.98 0.83
CA ASP A 206 19.73 1.29 2.06
C ASP A 206 18.94 2.18 3.04
N LYS A 207 17.88 2.84 2.56
CA LYS A 207 17.06 3.80 3.32
C LYS A 207 15.79 3.17 3.85
N TYR A 208 15.15 2.34 3.04
CA TYR A 208 13.83 1.75 3.31
C TYR A 208 13.89 0.26 3.65
N GLY A 209 15.07 -0.38 3.63
CA GLY A 209 15.21 -1.75 4.11
C GLY A 209 14.83 -1.88 5.58
N THR A 210 14.09 -2.94 5.90
CA THR A 210 13.66 -3.29 7.27
C THR A 210 14.12 -4.70 7.65
N SER A 211 14.35 -4.93 8.94
CA SER A 211 14.88 -6.23 9.43
C SER A 211 13.86 -7.38 9.33
N SER A 212 12.57 -7.08 9.34
CA SER A 212 11.49 -8.05 9.19
C SER A 212 10.25 -7.43 8.56
N LEU A 213 9.28 -8.26 8.19
CA LEU A 213 8.01 -7.82 7.61
C LEU A 213 7.22 -6.87 8.55
N PHE A 214 7.43 -6.96 9.86
CA PHE A 214 6.77 -6.14 10.87
C PHE A 214 7.74 -5.21 11.61
N ALA A 215 8.96 -5.03 11.10
CA ALA A 215 9.91 -4.09 11.69
C ALA A 215 9.72 -2.68 11.11
N THR A 216 9.93 -1.67 11.95
CA THR A 216 9.81 -0.24 11.60
C THR A 216 11.17 0.46 11.57
N ASP A 217 12.25 -0.33 11.47
CA ASP A 217 13.64 0.09 11.67
C ASP A 217 14.34 0.63 10.41
N CYS A 218 13.57 1.03 9.39
CA CYS A 218 14.13 1.72 8.23
C CYS A 218 14.64 3.11 8.59
N LYS A 219 15.74 3.51 7.96
CA LYS A 219 16.50 4.73 8.32
C LYS A 219 15.71 6.03 8.22
N LEU A 220 14.71 6.09 7.33
CA LEU A 220 13.89 7.28 7.11
C LEU A 220 12.48 7.16 7.69
N CYS A 221 12.11 6.04 8.29
CA CYS A 221 10.75 5.74 8.75
C CYS A 221 10.47 6.24 10.17
N GLY A 222 10.90 7.46 10.49
CA GLY A 222 10.86 7.97 11.86
C GLY A 222 9.50 8.46 12.36
N ALA A 223 8.47 8.49 11.50
CA ALA A 223 7.16 9.02 11.83
C ALA A 223 6.25 8.02 12.55
N PHE A 224 6.40 6.72 12.31
CA PHE A 224 5.51 5.72 12.89
C PHE A 224 5.78 5.57 14.38
N ASP A 225 4.74 5.77 15.20
CA ASP A 225 4.83 5.76 16.64
C ASP A 225 3.63 5.04 17.25
N VAL A 226 3.86 3.83 17.76
CA VAL A 226 2.82 2.98 18.37
C VAL A 226 2.15 3.68 19.54
N ALA A 227 2.89 4.44 20.35
CA ALA A 227 2.37 5.02 21.59
C ALA A 227 1.37 6.16 21.35
N LYS A 228 1.53 6.92 20.26
CA LYS A 228 0.61 8.00 19.89
C LYS A 228 -0.68 7.49 19.25
N ASN A 229 -0.63 6.31 18.64
CA ASN A 229 -1.77 5.70 17.98
C ASN A 229 -2.79 5.15 18.99
N GLU A 230 -2.36 4.80 20.21
CA GLU A 230 -3.27 4.38 21.29
C GLU A 230 -3.98 5.57 21.95
N GLU A 231 -3.42 6.79 21.89
CA GLU A 231 -4.04 8.01 22.45
C GLU A 231 -5.14 8.60 21.54
N GLU A 232 -5.05 8.43 20.21
CA GLU A 232 -6.10 8.88 19.26
C GLU A 232 -7.36 8.00 19.28
N ASP A 233 -7.28 6.76 19.79
CA ASP A 233 -8.42 5.85 19.91
C ASP A 233 -9.41 6.23 21.03
N ASP A 234 -8.94 7.01 22.01
CA ASP A 234 -9.75 7.50 23.12
C ASP A 234 -10.46 8.85 22.81
N ASP A 235 -10.20 9.46 21.64
CA ASP A 235 -10.78 10.74 21.21
C ASP A 235 -11.87 10.60 20.12
N GLU A 236 -12.64 9.50 20.11
CA GLU A 236 -14.02 9.55 19.60
C GLU A 236 -14.91 10.32 20.61
N GLY A 237 -14.66 11.63 20.75
CA GLY A 237 -15.22 12.38 21.87
C GLY A 237 -15.27 13.90 21.77
N LEU A 238 -14.98 14.54 20.62
CA LEU A 238 -15.26 15.96 20.45
C LEU A 238 -16.22 16.22 19.30
N LEU A 239 -17.51 16.22 19.65
CA LEU A 239 -18.55 16.87 18.84
C LEU A 239 -18.16 18.34 18.69
N VAL A 240 -17.68 18.72 17.51
CA VAL A 240 -17.67 20.13 17.12
C VAL A 240 -19.13 20.52 16.96
N GLU A 241 -19.66 21.25 17.94
CA GLU A 241 -20.98 21.86 17.80
C GLU A 241 -21.01 22.70 16.51
N PRO A 242 -22.05 22.59 15.68
CA PRO A 242 -22.17 23.47 14.53
C PRO A 242 -22.36 24.88 15.08
N VAL A 243 -21.40 25.77 14.79
CA VAL A 243 -21.61 27.21 14.97
C VAL A 243 -22.77 27.58 14.04
N GLU A 244 -23.98 27.68 14.60
CA GLU A 244 -25.10 28.35 13.95
C GLU A 244 -24.71 29.81 13.75
N SER A 245 -24.15 30.12 12.59
CA SER A 245 -24.15 31.49 12.08
C SER A 245 -25.59 31.82 11.69
N THR A 246 -26.38 32.29 12.65
CA THR A 246 -27.71 32.87 12.39
C THR A 246 -27.53 34.15 11.59
N VAL A 247 -27.85 34.08 10.29
CA VAL A 247 -27.87 35.25 9.40
C VAL A 247 -29.22 35.96 9.61
N ASP A 248 -29.20 37.08 10.33
CA ASP A 248 -30.38 37.93 10.51
C ASP A 248 -30.58 38.84 9.28
N CYS A 249 -31.57 38.52 8.42
CA CYS A 249 -31.93 39.33 7.24
C CYS A 249 -32.91 40.49 7.58
N SER A 250 -33.00 40.96 8.84
CA SER A 250 -33.93 42.03 9.27
C SER A 250 -33.40 43.46 9.07
N GLY A 251 -32.16 43.64 8.60
CA GLY A 251 -31.50 44.94 8.45
C GLY A 251 -31.64 45.56 7.05
N GLY A 252 -32.10 46.81 6.97
CA GLY A 252 -32.20 47.58 5.73
C GLY A 252 -30.85 47.82 5.04
N PHE A 253 -30.82 47.64 3.72
CA PHE A 253 -29.63 47.73 2.86
C PHE A 253 -29.01 49.13 2.84
N ASN A 254 -27.72 49.23 3.16
CA ASN A 254 -26.85 50.33 2.74
C ASN A 254 -25.47 49.80 2.30
N ASN A 255 -25.34 49.71 0.98
CA ASN A 255 -24.18 49.86 0.09
C ASN A 255 -22.82 49.16 0.36
N SER A 256 -22.35 48.52 -0.72
CA SER A 256 -20.97 48.10 -1.09
C SER A 256 -20.38 46.83 -0.46
N GLY A 257 -20.57 45.71 -1.16
CA GLY A 257 -19.83 44.46 -0.99
C GLY A 257 -20.59 43.27 -1.57
N ASN A 258 -19.94 42.40 -2.35
CA ASN A 258 -20.57 41.18 -2.90
C ASN A 258 -20.96 40.24 -1.75
N GLY A 259 -22.21 40.32 -1.31
CA GLY A 259 -22.77 39.60 -0.18
C GLY A 259 -24.03 38.81 -0.54
N ILE A 260 -24.28 37.78 0.25
CA ILE A 260 -25.34 36.76 0.13
C ILE A 260 -26.72 37.38 -0.17
N VAL A 261 -27.41 36.84 -1.17
CA VAL A 261 -28.76 37.26 -1.57
C VAL A 261 -29.80 36.45 -0.80
N CYS A 262 -30.47 37.04 0.21
CA CYS A 262 -31.65 36.43 0.83
C CYS A 262 -32.81 36.49 -0.20
N ARG A 263 -33.29 35.34 -0.69
CA ARG A 263 -34.53 35.27 -1.48
C ARG A 263 -35.74 35.20 -0.54
N LYS A 264 -36.79 35.95 -0.87
CA LYS A 264 -38.10 35.86 -0.22
C LYS A 264 -38.85 34.61 -0.66
#